data_AF-A0A1G6LV26-F1
#
_entry.id   AF-A0A1G6LV26-F1
#
_cell.length_a   1.000
_cell.length_b   1.000
_cell.length_c   1.000
_cell.angle_alpha   90.00
_cell.angle_beta   90.00
_cell.angle_gamma   90.00
#
_symmetry.space_group_name_H-M   'P 1'
#
loop_
_entity.id
_entity.type
_entity.pdbx_description
1 polymer ?
#
loop_
_entity_poly.entity_id
_entity_poly.type
_entity_poly.pdbx_seq_one_letter_code
_entity_poly.pdbx_strand_id
1 'polypeptide(L)'
;MCAGGDEDAALAALVKRAIPDVMHLFSETRSTARYEYTAYPALPDVLHKPSKQEPDQIWEARPAYTNPAYSMRAAQKDVKVTALDVNAAYLSALKVWLPIGRLEHTTGMDGVGPKRSGVHLITPAPWTHPHLPDPLGDRDTPGALWITDATLRLLLRLSGPKWALTEAPTVHESWTSGATENFLDALRKLLVAARAEAIAAGDRLTLEYVKSMYSKFVSTMGESVHNREMVRPDWMHLIHSQAFALHCGRAYKAHQAGLDVVALKHTDELHVTGDWRQVFTEGRGVSEMKTKTGDGKASGEYLVGKVGG
;
A
#
# COMPACT_ATOMS: atom_id res chain seq x y z
N MET A 1 -6.81 -4.26 40.46
CA MET A 1 -7.25 -3.97 39.08
C MET A 1 -7.20 -2.47 38.89
N CYS A 2 -6.17 -1.96 38.20
CA CYS A 2 -6.02 -0.60 37.62
C CYS A 2 -4.56 -0.47 37.12
N ALA A 3 -4.20 -1.19 36.04
CA ALA A 3 -2.84 -1.11 35.46
C ALA A 3 -2.83 -0.64 34.00
N GLY A 4 -3.98 -0.60 33.30
CA GLY A 4 -4.05 -0.18 31.89
C GLY A 4 -4.38 1.30 31.67
N GLY A 5 -4.91 2.01 32.68
CA GLY A 5 -5.39 3.39 32.50
C GLY A 5 -4.30 4.43 32.26
N ASP A 6 -3.10 4.22 32.82
CA ASP A 6 -1.96 5.14 32.68
C ASP A 6 -1.25 4.95 31.33
N GLU A 7 -1.03 3.70 30.92
CA GLU A 7 -0.40 3.37 29.63
C GLU A 7 -1.24 3.85 28.44
N ASP A 8 -2.57 3.67 28.49
CA ASP A 8 -3.46 4.13 27.42
C ASP A 8 -3.57 5.67 27.38
N ALA A 9 -3.51 6.35 28.53
CA ALA A 9 -3.46 7.82 28.59
C ALA A 9 -2.13 8.36 28.03
N ALA A 10 -1.01 7.72 28.38
CA ALA A 10 0.30 8.04 27.84
C ALA A 10 0.34 7.84 26.32
N LEU A 11 -0.21 6.72 25.82
CA LEU A 11 -0.32 6.47 24.38
C LEU A 11 -1.15 7.55 23.68
N ALA A 12 -2.30 7.91 24.24
CA ALA A 12 -3.14 8.97 23.68
C ALA A 12 -2.42 10.32 23.61
N ALA A 13 -1.58 10.65 24.61
CA ALA A 13 -0.76 11.85 24.60
C ALA A 13 0.34 11.80 23.52
N LEU A 14 1.04 10.67 23.39
CA LEU A 14 2.05 10.45 22.35
C LEU A 14 1.44 10.53 20.94
N VAL A 15 0.31 9.87 20.72
CA VAL A 15 -0.40 9.88 19.42
C VAL A 15 -0.72 11.30 18.96
N LYS A 16 -1.01 12.25 19.86
CA LYS A 16 -1.23 13.66 19.49
C LYS A 16 0.03 14.35 18.95
N ARG A 17 1.22 13.91 19.39
CA ARG A 17 2.53 14.41 18.95
C ARG A 17 3.10 13.69 17.73
N ALA A 18 2.47 12.61 17.29
CA ALA A 18 3.00 11.80 16.19
C ALA A 18 3.30 12.57 14.90
N ILE A 19 2.48 13.58 14.53
CA ILE A 19 2.73 14.41 13.33
C ILE A 19 3.95 15.32 13.51
N PRO A 20 4.01 16.22 14.50
CA PRO A 20 5.18 17.08 14.65
C PRO A 20 6.47 16.27 14.90
N ASP A 21 6.41 15.18 15.67
CA ASP A 21 7.60 14.38 15.95
C ASP A 21 8.08 13.63 14.69
N VAL A 22 7.19 13.07 13.85
CA VAL A 22 7.63 12.41 12.61
C VAL A 22 8.11 13.41 11.54
N MET A 23 7.54 14.61 11.49
CA MET A 23 8.02 15.68 10.61
C MET A 23 9.39 16.20 11.04
N HIS A 24 9.63 16.32 12.36
CA HIS A 24 10.95 16.62 12.89
C HIS A 24 11.97 15.53 12.52
N LEU A 25 11.65 14.24 12.73
CA LEU A 25 12.51 13.13 12.32
C LEU A 25 12.76 13.14 10.80
N PHE A 26 11.73 13.43 10.01
CA PHE A 26 11.88 13.58 8.56
C PHE A 26 12.90 14.68 8.24
N SER A 27 12.77 15.87 8.82
CA SER A 27 13.74 16.97 8.65
C SER A 27 15.17 16.56 9.03
N GLU A 28 15.36 15.93 10.20
CA GLU A 28 16.68 15.48 10.67
C GLU A 28 17.32 14.48 9.71
N THR A 29 16.55 13.50 9.23
CA THR A 29 17.04 12.50 8.24
C THR A 29 17.35 13.11 6.87
N ARG A 30 16.89 14.34 6.62
CA ARG A 30 17.09 15.08 5.38
C ARG A 30 18.23 16.11 5.45
N SER A 31 18.76 16.39 6.63
CA SER A 31 19.79 17.44 6.88
C SER A 31 21.03 17.37 5.98
N THR A 32 21.45 16.17 5.59
CA THR A 32 22.64 15.93 4.74
C THR A 32 22.29 15.37 3.36
N ALA A 33 21.01 15.34 3.02
CA ALA A 33 20.54 14.53 1.93
C ALA A 33 20.56 15.29 0.59
N ARG A 34 20.96 14.57 -0.47
CA ARG A 34 21.39 15.14 -1.76
C ARG A 34 20.33 15.95 -2.52
N TYR A 35 19.05 15.61 -2.36
CA TYR A 35 17.97 16.19 -3.17
C TYR A 35 17.08 17.10 -2.33
N GLU A 36 17.04 18.39 -2.62
CA GLU A 36 15.99 19.25 -2.05
C GLU A 36 14.61 18.83 -2.58
N TYR A 37 13.57 19.22 -1.86
CA TYR A 37 12.18 19.02 -2.28
C TYR A 37 11.38 20.30 -2.05
N THR A 38 10.38 20.51 -2.88
CA THR A 38 9.38 21.56 -2.64
C THR A 38 8.30 20.99 -1.75
N ALA A 39 8.11 21.59 -0.57
CA ALA A 39 7.04 21.21 0.35
C ALA A 39 5.63 21.56 -0.15
N TYR A 40 5.55 22.58 -1.01
CA TYR A 40 4.32 23.09 -1.64
C TYR A 40 4.53 23.28 -3.15
N PRO A 41 4.64 22.19 -3.93
CA PRO A 41 4.83 22.29 -5.37
C PRO A 41 3.57 22.82 -6.06
N ALA A 42 3.75 23.46 -7.21
CA ALA A 42 2.65 23.67 -8.15
C ALA A 42 2.30 22.31 -8.78
N LEU A 43 1.10 21.80 -8.47
CA LEU A 43 0.61 20.51 -8.95
C LEU A 43 -0.44 20.69 -10.05
N PRO A 44 -0.57 19.72 -10.97
CA PRO A 44 -1.67 19.69 -11.93
C PRO A 44 -3.01 19.47 -11.24
N ASP A 45 -4.08 19.99 -11.84
CA ASP A 45 -5.46 19.94 -11.30
C ASP A 45 -5.94 18.53 -10.94
N VAL A 46 -5.44 17.49 -11.61
CA VAL A 46 -5.78 16.09 -11.32
C VAL A 46 -5.36 15.62 -9.92
N LEU A 47 -4.36 16.28 -9.32
CA LEU A 47 -3.87 15.98 -7.97
C LEU A 47 -4.54 16.84 -6.90
N HIS A 48 -5.39 17.79 -7.29
CA HIS A 48 -6.21 18.57 -6.38
C HIS A 48 -7.55 17.89 -6.17
N LYS A 49 -8.02 17.90 -4.93
CA LYS A 49 -9.32 17.35 -4.62
C LYS A 49 -10.40 18.22 -5.30
N PRO A 50 -11.28 17.64 -6.17
CA PRO A 50 -12.27 18.44 -6.90
C PRO A 50 -13.20 19.24 -5.98
N SER A 51 -13.66 18.60 -4.91
CA SER A 51 -14.44 19.23 -3.85
C SER A 51 -14.33 18.45 -2.54
N LYS A 52 -14.82 19.01 -1.42
CA LYS A 52 -14.82 18.30 -0.12
C LYS A 52 -15.59 16.97 -0.17
N GLN A 53 -16.62 16.88 -1.00
CA GLN A 53 -17.56 15.76 -1.08
C GLN A 53 -17.21 14.77 -2.18
N GLU A 54 -16.41 15.18 -3.17
CA GLU A 54 -16.01 14.33 -4.28
C GLU A 54 -14.75 13.52 -3.95
N PRO A 55 -14.63 12.29 -4.50
CA PRO A 55 -13.40 11.52 -4.38
C PRO A 55 -12.25 12.15 -5.17
N ASP A 56 -11.03 11.77 -4.82
CA ASP A 56 -9.84 12.12 -5.62
C ASP A 56 -9.94 11.51 -7.03
N GLN A 57 -9.36 12.18 -8.01
CA GLN A 57 -9.33 11.68 -9.40
C GLN A 57 -8.33 10.54 -9.59
N ILE A 58 -7.36 10.41 -8.68
CA ILE A 58 -6.34 9.36 -8.73
C ILE A 58 -6.90 8.06 -8.17
N TRP A 59 -6.94 7.05 -9.03
CA TRP A 59 -7.34 5.70 -8.65
C TRP A 59 -6.19 4.95 -7.98
N GLU A 60 -6.31 4.71 -6.68
CA GLU A 60 -5.25 4.08 -5.88
C GLU A 60 -5.20 2.55 -6.00
N ALA A 61 -6.18 1.92 -6.65
CA ALA A 61 -6.32 0.46 -6.79
C ALA A 61 -6.50 -0.30 -5.47
N ARG A 62 -7.46 0.14 -4.63
CA ARG A 62 -7.73 -0.48 -3.33
C ARG A 62 -8.29 -1.91 -3.49
N PRO A 63 -7.67 -2.94 -2.88
CA PRO A 63 -8.16 -4.31 -2.97
C PRO A 63 -9.48 -4.55 -2.22
N ALA A 64 -10.45 -5.14 -2.93
CA ALA A 64 -11.67 -5.72 -2.35
C ALA A 64 -12.06 -7.01 -3.10
N TYR A 65 -11.12 -7.96 -3.17
CA TYR A 65 -11.27 -9.18 -3.94
C TYR A 65 -11.75 -10.35 -3.08
N THR A 66 -12.69 -11.13 -3.62
CA THR A 66 -13.05 -12.47 -3.12
C THR A 66 -13.13 -13.42 -4.31
N ASN A 67 -12.47 -14.56 -4.21
CA ASN A 67 -12.44 -15.53 -5.28
C ASN A 67 -13.81 -16.19 -5.46
N PRO A 68 -14.44 -16.08 -6.65
CA PRO A 68 -15.78 -16.60 -6.90
C PRO A 68 -15.87 -18.13 -6.79
N ALA A 69 -14.74 -18.84 -6.94
CA ALA A 69 -14.69 -20.29 -6.80
C ALA A 69 -14.83 -20.77 -5.35
N TYR A 70 -14.85 -19.88 -4.36
CA TYR A 70 -14.88 -20.22 -2.94
C TYR A 70 -16.01 -19.53 -2.18
N SER A 71 -16.68 -20.26 -1.28
CA SER A 71 -17.72 -19.70 -0.42
C SER A 71 -17.75 -20.33 0.97
N MET A 72 -17.91 -19.47 1.98
CA MET A 72 -18.26 -19.89 3.34
C MET A 72 -19.70 -20.42 3.46
N ARG A 73 -20.53 -20.24 2.43
CA ARG A 73 -21.92 -20.72 2.38
C ARG A 73 -22.10 -22.00 1.56
N ALA A 74 -21.02 -22.56 1.03
CA ALA A 74 -21.06 -23.84 0.33
C ALA A 74 -21.58 -24.96 1.24
N ALA A 75 -22.27 -25.94 0.64
CA ALA A 75 -22.84 -27.08 1.36
C ALA A 75 -21.76 -27.94 2.02
N GLN A 76 -20.66 -28.17 1.32
CA GLN A 76 -19.46 -28.84 1.82
C GLN A 76 -18.37 -27.79 2.07
N LYS A 77 -17.72 -27.81 3.24
CA LYS A 77 -16.66 -26.88 3.62
C LYS A 77 -15.41 -27.65 4.06
N ASP A 78 -14.64 -28.10 3.09
CA ASP A 78 -13.47 -28.96 3.26
C ASP A 78 -12.15 -28.28 2.90
N VAL A 79 -12.20 -27.04 2.39
CA VAL A 79 -11.00 -26.28 2.05
C VAL A 79 -10.59 -25.39 3.22
N LYS A 80 -9.43 -25.69 3.78
CA LYS A 80 -8.80 -24.88 4.83
C LYS A 80 -8.17 -23.62 4.25
N VAL A 81 -8.51 -22.48 4.83
CA VAL A 81 -8.01 -21.15 4.47
C VAL A 81 -7.38 -20.51 5.69
N THR A 82 -6.25 -19.85 5.50
CA THR A 82 -5.61 -19.03 6.53
C THR A 82 -5.73 -17.56 6.15
N ALA A 83 -6.29 -16.75 7.05
CA ALA A 83 -6.28 -15.30 6.95
C ALA A 83 -4.94 -14.76 7.48
N LEU A 84 -4.23 -13.99 6.66
CA LEU A 84 -2.92 -13.42 6.96
C LEU A 84 -3.00 -11.90 7.01
N ASP A 85 -2.16 -11.31 7.86
CA ASP A 85 -1.98 -9.87 8.03
C ASP A 85 -0.53 -9.50 7.70
N VAL A 86 -0.36 -8.55 6.77
CA VAL A 86 0.96 -7.99 6.44
C VAL A 86 1.34 -6.98 7.51
N ASN A 87 2.43 -7.23 8.21
CA ASN A 87 2.90 -6.27 9.21
C ASN A 87 3.49 -5.00 8.57
N ALA A 88 3.00 -3.85 9.02
CA ALA A 88 3.51 -2.52 8.69
C ALA A 88 3.55 -2.24 7.16
N ALA A 89 2.41 -2.44 6.49
CA ALA A 89 2.27 -2.24 5.05
C ALA A 89 2.68 -0.83 4.59
N TYR A 90 2.18 0.24 5.24
CA TYR A 90 2.57 1.61 4.89
C TYR A 90 4.04 1.93 5.16
N LEU A 91 4.62 1.37 6.24
CA LEU A 91 6.05 1.52 6.50
C LEU A 91 6.91 0.82 5.43
N SER A 92 6.44 -0.32 4.91
CA SER A 92 7.06 -0.99 3.76
C SER A 92 6.93 -0.13 2.49
N ALA A 93 5.77 0.50 2.29
CA ALA A 93 5.45 1.31 1.12
C ALA A 93 6.22 2.65 1.05
N LEU A 94 6.84 3.12 2.14
CA LEU A 94 7.75 4.28 2.08
C LEU A 94 8.95 4.04 1.15
N LYS A 95 9.25 2.78 0.82
CA LYS A 95 10.16 2.44 -0.28
C LYS A 95 9.39 2.50 -1.60
N VAL A 96 9.28 3.71 -2.15
CA VAL A 96 8.57 4.03 -3.39
C VAL A 96 9.32 5.12 -4.15
N TRP A 97 9.22 5.11 -5.48
CA TRP A 97 9.75 6.19 -6.32
C TRP A 97 8.94 7.45 -6.09
N LEU A 98 9.59 8.50 -5.59
CA LEU A 98 8.95 9.80 -5.37
C LEU A 98 9.51 10.85 -6.33
N PRO A 99 8.66 11.67 -6.97
CA PRO A 99 9.08 12.80 -7.78
C PRO A 99 9.77 13.86 -6.90
N ILE A 100 10.98 14.27 -7.30
CA ILE A 100 11.78 15.27 -6.57
C ILE A 100 11.69 16.67 -7.20
N GLY A 101 11.34 16.76 -8.49
CA GLY A 101 11.18 18.02 -9.21
C GLY A 101 9.72 18.34 -9.54
N ARG A 102 9.52 19.48 -10.21
CA ARG A 102 8.23 19.88 -10.78
C ARG A 102 7.73 18.81 -11.76
N LEU A 103 6.46 18.44 -11.67
CA LEU A 103 5.83 17.52 -12.62
C LEU A 103 5.68 18.20 -13.99
N GLU A 104 6.08 17.47 -15.02
CA GLU A 104 6.01 17.88 -16.41
C GLU A 104 4.98 17.02 -17.13
N HIS A 105 4.18 17.67 -17.97
CA HIS A 105 3.22 17.00 -18.83
C HIS A 105 3.91 16.40 -20.04
N THR A 106 3.57 15.16 -20.36
CA THR A 106 4.05 14.43 -21.53
C THR A 106 2.93 13.55 -22.06
N THR A 107 2.93 13.26 -23.35
CA THR A 107 1.97 12.35 -23.98
C THR A 107 2.60 10.98 -24.25
N GLY A 108 1.75 9.96 -24.39
CA GLY A 108 2.19 8.60 -24.66
C GLY A 108 3.16 8.06 -23.61
N MET A 109 4.18 7.34 -24.08
CA MET A 109 5.18 6.68 -23.22
C MET A 109 6.33 7.60 -22.78
N ASP A 110 6.38 8.86 -23.23
CA ASP A 110 7.52 9.77 -22.96
C ASP A 110 7.67 10.09 -21.47
N GLY A 111 6.55 10.06 -20.72
CA GLY A 111 6.55 10.24 -19.27
C GLY A 111 6.91 8.98 -18.48
N VAL A 112 6.98 7.82 -19.13
CA VAL A 112 7.21 6.53 -18.49
C VAL A 112 8.69 6.19 -18.54
N GLY A 113 9.31 6.00 -17.38
CA GLY A 113 10.71 5.63 -17.34
C GLY A 113 11.17 5.13 -15.97
N PRO A 114 12.27 4.36 -15.92
CA PRO A 114 12.72 3.72 -14.67
C PRO A 114 13.04 4.74 -13.57
N LYS A 115 13.47 5.96 -13.93
CA LYS A 115 13.82 7.07 -13.02
C LYS A 115 12.81 8.23 -13.05
N ARG A 116 11.61 8.02 -13.61
CA ARG A 116 10.51 8.99 -13.57
C ARG A 116 9.42 8.48 -12.65
N SER A 117 8.67 9.39 -12.02
CA SER A 117 7.51 9.03 -11.23
C SER A 117 6.51 10.18 -11.15
N GLY A 118 5.26 9.85 -10.84
CA GLY A 118 4.13 10.77 -10.84
C GLY A 118 2.83 10.02 -11.12
N VAL A 119 1.97 10.59 -11.97
CA VAL A 119 0.66 10.04 -12.33
C VAL A 119 0.50 9.91 -13.85
N HIS A 120 -0.32 8.94 -14.27
CA HIS A 120 -0.50 8.54 -15.66
C HIS A 120 -1.98 8.33 -15.96
N LEU A 121 -2.48 8.91 -17.05
CA LEU A 121 -3.78 8.57 -17.61
C LEU A 121 -3.59 7.34 -18.50
N ILE A 122 -4.24 6.24 -18.15
CA ILE A 122 -4.12 4.99 -18.90
C ILE A 122 -5.47 4.45 -19.30
N THR A 123 -5.52 3.64 -20.35
CA THR A 123 -6.57 2.63 -20.54
C THR A 123 -5.98 1.26 -20.22
N PRO A 124 -6.48 0.55 -19.19
CA PRO A 124 -5.97 -0.76 -18.83
C PRO A 124 -6.45 -1.83 -19.81
N ALA A 125 -5.63 -2.86 -19.99
CA ALA A 125 -6.06 -4.07 -20.67
C ALA A 125 -7.10 -4.84 -19.82
N PRO A 126 -7.98 -5.64 -20.45
CA PRO A 126 -8.94 -6.47 -19.71
C PRO A 126 -8.23 -7.43 -18.74
N TRP A 127 -8.76 -7.55 -17.53
CA TRP A 127 -8.35 -8.57 -16.57
C TRP A 127 -9.22 -9.82 -16.72
N THR A 128 -8.62 -10.94 -17.11
CA THR A 128 -9.33 -12.19 -17.45
C THR A 128 -9.09 -13.32 -16.45
N HIS A 129 -8.53 -13.00 -15.28
CA HIS A 129 -8.17 -13.97 -14.24
C HIS A 129 -9.10 -13.85 -13.02
N PRO A 130 -10.33 -14.39 -13.06
CA PRO A 130 -11.26 -14.26 -11.94
C PRO A 130 -10.78 -14.95 -10.65
N HIS A 131 -9.83 -15.88 -10.77
CA HIS A 131 -9.18 -16.59 -9.66
C HIS A 131 -8.03 -15.80 -9.01
N LEU A 132 -7.75 -14.58 -9.50
CA LEU A 132 -6.74 -13.67 -8.96
C LEU A 132 -7.30 -12.26 -8.76
N PRO A 133 -6.78 -11.50 -7.78
CA PRO A 133 -7.16 -10.10 -7.62
C PRO A 133 -6.71 -9.28 -8.83
N ASP A 134 -7.59 -8.40 -9.32
CA ASP A 134 -7.24 -7.41 -10.33
C ASP A 134 -6.22 -6.41 -9.74
N PRO A 135 -5.10 -6.11 -10.43
CA PRO A 135 -4.13 -5.12 -9.97
C PRO A 135 -4.71 -3.70 -9.83
N LEU A 136 -5.87 -3.43 -10.41
CA LEU A 136 -6.64 -2.19 -10.25
C LEU A 136 -7.67 -2.24 -9.12
N GLY A 137 -7.76 -3.33 -8.36
CA GLY A 137 -8.75 -3.45 -7.28
C GLY A 137 -10.18 -3.62 -7.80
N ASP A 138 -11.17 -3.23 -7.00
CA ASP A 138 -12.59 -3.42 -7.30
C ASP A 138 -13.15 -2.26 -8.14
N ARG A 139 -12.69 -2.18 -9.39
CA ARG A 139 -13.13 -1.16 -10.35
C ARG A 139 -14.28 -1.70 -11.21
N ASP A 140 -15.39 -0.97 -11.24
CA ASP A 140 -16.59 -1.31 -12.01
C ASP A 140 -16.69 -0.58 -13.36
N THR A 141 -16.17 0.64 -13.41
CA THR A 141 -16.29 1.53 -14.57
C THR A 141 -15.23 1.20 -15.61
N PRO A 142 -15.54 0.95 -16.89
CA PRO A 142 -14.53 0.73 -17.94
C PRO A 142 -13.88 2.05 -18.42
N GLY A 143 -12.84 1.95 -19.25
CA GLY A 143 -12.23 3.10 -19.92
C GLY A 143 -11.02 3.69 -19.21
N ALA A 144 -10.64 4.91 -19.59
CA ALA A 144 -9.44 5.57 -19.09
C ALA A 144 -9.55 6.00 -17.63
N LEU A 145 -8.43 6.01 -16.91
CA LEU A 145 -8.35 6.46 -15.52
C LEU A 145 -6.95 6.96 -15.18
N TRP A 146 -6.87 7.88 -14.21
CA TRP A 146 -5.60 8.31 -13.65
C TRP A 146 -5.12 7.33 -12.58
N ILE A 147 -3.90 6.83 -12.73
CA ILE A 147 -3.22 5.99 -11.75
C ILE A 147 -1.87 6.59 -11.38
N THR A 148 -1.29 6.11 -10.29
CA THR A 148 0.09 6.43 -9.93
C THR A 148 1.09 5.55 -10.68
N ASP A 149 2.33 6.01 -10.75
CA ASP A 149 3.47 5.24 -11.28
C ASP A 149 3.67 3.91 -10.52
N ALA A 150 3.31 3.83 -9.23
CA ALA A 150 3.39 2.58 -8.46
C ALA A 150 2.49 1.48 -9.06
N THR A 151 1.25 1.85 -9.41
CA THR A 151 0.29 0.95 -10.08
C THR A 151 0.71 0.65 -11.51
N LEU A 152 1.18 1.65 -12.27
CA LEU A 152 1.65 1.45 -13.65
C LEU A 152 2.81 0.45 -13.70
N ARG A 153 3.77 0.56 -12.78
CA ARG A 153 4.90 -0.38 -12.66
C ARG A 153 4.45 -1.79 -12.33
N LEU A 154 3.36 -1.98 -11.58
CA LEU A 154 2.77 -3.29 -11.35
C LEU A 154 2.17 -3.83 -12.66
N LEU A 155 1.33 -3.05 -13.35
CA LEU A 155 0.71 -3.47 -14.61
C LEU A 155 1.74 -3.87 -15.67
N LEU A 156 2.78 -3.05 -15.87
CA LEU A 156 3.87 -3.36 -16.81
C LEU A 156 4.68 -4.60 -16.41
N ARG A 157 4.79 -4.89 -15.11
CA ARG A 157 5.43 -6.12 -14.63
C ARG A 157 4.58 -7.33 -14.94
N LEU A 158 3.26 -7.24 -14.75
CA LEU A 158 2.31 -8.33 -14.97
C LEU A 158 2.11 -8.62 -16.47
N SER A 159 2.28 -7.61 -17.33
CA SER A 159 2.30 -7.79 -18.78
C SER A 159 3.63 -8.30 -19.34
N GLY A 160 4.70 -8.17 -18.56
CA GLY A 160 6.01 -8.70 -18.91
C GLY A 160 6.05 -10.23 -19.00
N PRO A 161 7.03 -10.80 -19.73
CA PRO A 161 7.10 -12.22 -20.07
C PRO A 161 7.22 -13.16 -18.87
N LYS A 162 7.65 -12.64 -17.71
CA LYS A 162 7.72 -13.43 -16.47
C LYS A 162 6.34 -13.82 -15.94
N TRP A 163 5.34 -12.97 -16.16
CA TRP A 163 3.99 -13.16 -15.62
C TRP A 163 2.97 -13.42 -16.72
N ALA A 164 3.01 -12.65 -17.81
CA ALA A 164 2.09 -12.76 -18.94
C ALA A 164 0.61 -12.86 -18.53
N LEU A 165 0.22 -12.13 -17.47
CA LEU A 165 -1.15 -12.17 -16.93
C LEU A 165 -2.08 -11.19 -17.64
N THR A 166 -1.57 -10.15 -18.27
CA THR A 166 -2.40 -9.17 -19.00
C THR A 166 -1.57 -8.51 -20.10
N GLU A 167 -2.19 -7.71 -20.96
CA GLU A 167 -1.47 -6.88 -21.92
C GLU A 167 -0.98 -5.58 -21.26
N ALA A 168 -0.02 -4.90 -21.89
CA ALA A 168 0.42 -3.60 -21.39
C ALA A 168 -0.72 -2.57 -21.50
N PRO A 169 -0.93 -1.71 -20.49
CA PRO A 169 -1.91 -0.65 -20.58
C PRO A 169 -1.49 0.39 -21.63
N THR A 170 -2.47 1.00 -22.30
CA THR A 170 -2.21 2.16 -23.16
C THR A 170 -2.04 3.39 -22.29
N VAL A 171 -0.87 4.03 -22.36
CA VAL A 171 -0.60 5.30 -21.66
C VAL A 171 -0.94 6.45 -22.61
N HIS A 172 -1.82 7.36 -22.18
CA HIS A 172 -2.26 8.50 -22.98
C HIS A 172 -1.45 9.75 -22.68
N GLU A 173 -1.30 10.05 -21.40
CA GLU A 173 -0.55 11.19 -20.91
C GLU A 173 -0.05 10.95 -19.49
N SER A 174 0.90 11.76 -19.06
CA SER A 174 1.57 11.63 -17.77
C SER A 174 1.97 12.99 -17.22
N TRP A 175 1.92 13.11 -15.90
CA TRP A 175 2.53 14.20 -15.14
C TRP A 175 3.63 13.59 -14.27
N THR A 176 4.88 13.72 -14.68
CA THR A 176 6.01 13.07 -14.02
C THR A 176 7.20 13.99 -13.88
N SER A 177 8.09 13.68 -12.95
CA SER A 177 9.41 14.31 -12.87
C SER A 177 10.50 13.28 -12.62
N GLY A 178 11.76 13.72 -12.61
CA GLY A 178 12.86 12.90 -12.09
C GLY A 178 12.51 12.42 -10.68
N ALA A 179 12.76 11.14 -10.42
CA ALA A 179 12.34 10.49 -9.19
C ALA A 179 13.46 9.68 -8.54
N THR A 180 13.28 9.36 -7.26
CA THR A 180 14.16 8.45 -6.53
C THR A 180 13.39 7.59 -5.53
N GLU A 181 13.75 6.32 -5.43
CA GLU A 181 13.22 5.39 -4.41
C GLU A 181 13.83 5.65 -3.02
N ASN A 182 14.97 6.34 -2.96
CA ASN A 182 15.72 6.53 -1.72
C ASN A 182 15.27 7.75 -0.92
N PHE A 183 14.25 8.48 -1.38
CA PHE A 183 13.88 9.77 -0.81
C PHE A 183 13.52 9.68 0.69
N LEU A 184 12.73 8.67 1.05
CA LEU A 184 12.28 8.39 2.41
C LEU A 184 13.07 7.27 3.11
N ASP A 185 14.12 6.73 2.48
CA ASP A 185 14.75 5.49 2.97
C ASP A 185 15.42 5.66 4.34
N ALA A 186 16.00 6.83 4.63
CA ALA A 186 16.59 7.12 5.94
C ALA A 186 15.52 7.15 7.05
N LEU A 187 14.44 7.91 6.88
CA LEU A 187 13.28 7.93 7.78
C LEU A 187 12.68 6.53 7.95
N ARG A 188 12.50 5.81 6.84
CA ARG A 188 11.96 4.45 6.85
C ARG A 188 12.84 3.52 7.69
N LYS A 189 14.17 3.53 7.48
CA LYS A 189 15.12 2.70 8.25
C LYS A 189 15.07 3.01 9.73
N LEU A 190 14.99 4.29 10.10
CA LEU A 190 14.87 4.71 11.50
C LEU A 190 13.59 4.14 12.15
N LEU A 191 12.45 4.31 11.49
CA LEU A 191 11.16 3.82 11.99
C LEU A 191 11.09 2.28 12.02
N VAL A 192 11.74 1.61 11.06
CA VAL A 192 11.89 0.15 11.05
C VAL A 192 12.70 -0.33 12.26
N ALA A 193 13.83 0.32 12.54
CA ALA A 193 14.70 0.00 13.67
C ALA A 193 13.97 0.20 15.01
N ALA A 194 13.37 1.38 15.23
CA ALA A 194 12.60 1.68 16.43
C ALA A 194 11.45 0.69 16.65
N ARG A 195 10.75 0.31 15.57
CA ARG A 195 9.69 -0.70 15.63
C ARG A 195 10.23 -2.09 16.00
N ALA A 196 11.37 -2.50 15.44
CA ALA A 196 11.98 -3.79 15.72
C ALA A 196 12.46 -3.88 17.17
N GLU A 197 13.08 -2.82 17.69
CA GLU A 197 13.50 -2.70 19.09
C GLU A 197 12.30 -2.78 20.03
N ALA A 198 11.21 -2.05 19.74
CA ALA A 198 9.98 -2.11 20.53
C ALA A 198 9.36 -3.51 20.57
N ILE A 199 9.38 -4.24 19.44
CA ILE A 199 8.90 -5.63 19.39
C ILE A 199 9.78 -6.53 20.25
N ALA A 200 11.10 -6.42 20.15
CA ALA A 200 12.05 -7.23 20.90
C ALA A 200 11.94 -6.98 22.42
N ALA A 201 11.67 -5.73 22.82
CA ALA A 201 11.49 -5.34 24.21
C ALA A 201 10.09 -5.62 24.77
N GLY A 202 9.13 -6.00 23.92
CA GLY A 202 7.72 -6.10 24.33
C GLY A 202 7.08 -4.73 24.67
N ASP A 203 7.66 -3.63 24.19
CA ASP A 203 7.20 -2.27 24.44
C ASP A 203 6.02 -1.91 23.52
N ARG A 204 4.80 -2.12 24.05
CA ARG A 204 3.56 -1.81 23.36
C ARG A 204 3.41 -0.32 23.07
N LEU A 205 3.79 0.53 24.02
CA LEU A 205 3.63 1.98 23.93
C LEU A 205 4.43 2.53 22.75
N THR A 206 5.73 2.21 22.68
CA THR A 206 6.59 2.63 21.58
C THR A 206 6.14 2.01 20.25
N LEU A 207 5.73 0.74 20.24
CA LEU A 207 5.25 0.08 19.02
C LEU A 207 4.04 0.78 18.41
N GLU A 208 3.02 1.09 19.22
CA GLU A 208 1.83 1.82 18.76
C GLU A 208 2.14 3.28 18.43
N TYR A 209 3.08 3.90 19.15
CA TYR A 209 3.50 5.26 18.85
C TYR A 209 4.20 5.38 17.49
N VAL A 210 5.19 4.52 17.22
CA VAL A 210 5.89 4.44 15.92
C VAL A 210 4.89 4.11 14.79
N LYS A 211 3.91 3.24 15.07
CA LYS A 211 2.80 2.99 14.14
C LYS A 211 2.01 4.25 13.81
N SER A 212 1.67 5.03 14.83
CA SER A 212 0.99 6.31 14.65
C SER A 212 1.81 7.29 13.80
N MET A 213 3.14 7.38 14.04
CA MET A 213 4.04 8.26 13.29
C MET A 213 3.99 8.00 11.79
N TYR A 214 4.31 6.78 11.30
CA TYR A 214 4.32 6.54 9.86
C TYR A 214 2.92 6.60 9.25
N SER A 215 1.88 6.18 9.99
CA SER A 215 0.52 6.18 9.46
C SER A 215 0.01 7.61 9.24
N LYS A 216 0.31 8.51 10.20
CA LYS A 216 -0.05 9.93 10.09
C LYS A 216 0.86 10.70 9.16
N PHE A 217 2.15 10.36 9.06
CA PHE A 217 3.04 10.96 8.07
C PHE A 217 2.45 10.83 6.66
N VAL A 218 2.05 9.61 6.29
CA VAL A 218 1.45 9.34 4.97
C VAL A 218 0.08 10.00 4.82
N SER A 219 -0.82 9.83 5.79
CA SER A 219 -2.21 10.34 5.64
C SER A 219 -2.34 11.85 5.75
N THR A 220 -1.34 12.54 6.30
CA THR A 220 -1.39 14.00 6.47
C THR A 220 -0.51 14.77 5.51
N MET A 221 0.32 14.11 4.70
CA MET A 221 1.13 14.80 3.69
C MET A 221 0.35 15.22 2.45
N GLY A 222 -0.91 14.81 2.27
CA GLY A 222 -1.78 15.35 1.22
C GLY A 222 -2.30 16.75 1.56
N GLU A 223 -3.57 17.02 1.28
CA GLU A 223 -4.23 18.31 1.57
C GLU A 223 -4.78 18.37 3.02
N SER A 224 -3.98 17.97 4.02
CA SER A 224 -4.41 17.94 5.43
C SER A 224 -4.21 19.27 6.14
N VAL A 225 -5.20 19.71 6.92
CA VAL A 225 -5.07 20.88 7.80
C VAL A 225 -4.17 20.65 9.02
N HIS A 226 -3.87 19.38 9.34
CA HIS A 226 -3.10 19.00 10.53
C HIS A 226 -1.59 19.04 10.29
N ASN A 227 -1.14 18.89 9.05
CA ASN A 227 0.26 19.00 8.69
C ASN A 227 0.47 20.33 7.95
N ARG A 228 1.17 21.25 8.61
CA ARG A 228 1.46 22.59 8.07
C ARG A 228 2.89 22.72 7.57
N GLU A 229 3.62 21.62 7.48
CA GLU A 229 5.02 21.59 7.05
C GLU A 229 5.17 21.12 5.60
N MET A 230 4.16 20.43 5.04
CA MET A 230 4.19 19.90 3.69
C MET A 230 2.78 19.60 3.14
N VAL A 231 2.59 19.84 1.83
CA VAL A 231 1.42 19.43 1.05
C VAL A 231 1.90 18.80 -0.27
N ARG A 232 1.88 17.47 -0.32
CA ARG A 232 2.34 16.56 -1.37
C ARG A 232 1.34 15.42 -1.61
N PRO A 233 0.13 15.72 -2.14
CA PRO A 233 -0.84 14.68 -2.51
C PRO A 233 -0.28 13.70 -3.56
N ASP A 234 0.63 14.13 -4.42
CA ASP A 234 1.37 13.25 -5.34
C ASP A 234 2.13 12.14 -4.60
N TRP A 235 2.86 12.49 -3.53
CA TRP A 235 3.57 11.52 -2.71
C TRP A 235 2.63 10.62 -1.91
N MET A 236 1.57 11.20 -1.34
CA MET A 236 0.56 10.45 -0.60
C MET A 236 -0.04 9.33 -1.46
N HIS A 237 -0.55 9.67 -2.66
CA HIS A 237 -1.13 8.68 -3.57
C HIS A 237 -0.11 7.63 -4.01
N LEU A 238 1.14 8.02 -4.30
CA LEU A 238 2.21 7.06 -4.65
C LEU A 238 2.46 6.06 -3.52
N ILE A 239 2.53 6.50 -2.27
CA ILE A 239 2.74 5.62 -1.10
C ILE A 239 1.53 4.70 -0.88
N HIS A 240 0.31 5.23 -0.99
CA HIS A 240 -0.91 4.43 -0.89
C HIS A 240 -0.96 3.33 -1.95
N SER A 241 -0.83 3.71 -3.23
CA SER A 241 -0.80 2.76 -4.34
C SER A 241 0.35 1.76 -4.22
N GLN A 242 1.51 2.17 -3.72
CA GLN A 242 2.62 1.24 -3.48
C GLN A 242 2.25 0.18 -2.44
N ALA A 243 1.54 0.54 -1.35
CA ALA A 243 1.08 -0.42 -0.36
C ALA A 243 0.15 -1.46 -1.00
N PHE A 244 -0.81 -1.01 -1.81
CA PHE A 244 -1.73 -1.89 -2.53
C PHE A 244 -1.02 -2.75 -3.58
N ALA A 245 -0.10 -2.17 -4.35
CA ALA A 245 0.67 -2.90 -5.35
C ALA A 245 1.56 -4.00 -4.74
N LEU A 246 2.17 -3.73 -3.59
CA LEU A 246 2.92 -4.74 -2.82
C LEU A 246 1.99 -5.85 -2.33
N HIS A 247 0.77 -5.52 -1.88
CA HIS A 247 -0.22 -6.49 -1.42
C HIS A 247 -0.74 -7.39 -2.54
N CYS A 248 -1.13 -6.82 -3.68
CA CYS A 248 -1.46 -7.58 -4.90
C CYS A 248 -0.27 -8.46 -5.33
N GLY A 249 0.95 -7.93 -5.29
CA GLY A 249 2.17 -8.69 -5.57
C GLY A 249 2.34 -9.94 -4.68
N ARG A 250 1.96 -9.87 -3.40
CA ARG A 250 1.97 -11.04 -2.50
C ARG A 250 0.95 -12.09 -2.93
N ALA A 251 -0.25 -11.68 -3.36
CA ALA A 251 -1.26 -12.60 -3.88
C ALA A 251 -0.75 -13.38 -5.10
N TYR A 252 -0.12 -12.69 -6.06
CA TYR A 252 0.46 -13.37 -7.23
C TYR A 252 1.62 -14.29 -6.87
N LYS A 253 2.45 -13.90 -5.88
CA LYS A 253 3.51 -14.78 -5.36
C LYS A 253 2.95 -16.05 -4.70
N ALA A 254 1.88 -15.93 -3.92
CA ALA A 254 1.19 -17.08 -3.32
C ALA A 254 0.64 -18.01 -4.40
N HIS A 255 -0.01 -17.46 -5.42
CA HIS A 255 -0.52 -18.23 -6.55
C HIS A 255 0.59 -18.95 -7.33
N GLN A 256 1.69 -18.27 -7.63
CA GLN A 256 2.83 -18.87 -8.32
C GLN A 256 3.47 -20.03 -7.52
N ALA A 257 3.34 -20.01 -6.19
CA ALA A 257 3.79 -21.08 -5.31
C ALA A 257 2.75 -22.21 -5.13
N GLY A 258 1.62 -22.16 -5.84
CA GLY A 258 0.58 -23.19 -5.81
C GLY A 258 -0.48 -23.01 -4.73
N LEU A 259 -0.53 -21.86 -4.05
CA LEU A 259 -1.60 -21.54 -3.10
C LEU A 259 -2.75 -20.84 -3.83
N ASP A 260 -3.99 -21.18 -3.51
CA ASP A 260 -5.13 -20.43 -4.03
C ASP A 260 -5.34 -19.16 -3.22
N VAL A 261 -5.49 -18.03 -3.91
CA VAL A 261 -5.89 -16.76 -3.30
C VAL A 261 -7.40 -16.78 -3.15
N VAL A 262 -7.88 -16.80 -1.90
CA VAL A 262 -9.32 -16.84 -1.58
C VAL A 262 -9.89 -15.44 -1.45
N ALA A 263 -9.12 -14.51 -0.89
CA ALA A 263 -9.50 -13.11 -0.78
C ALA A 263 -8.27 -12.21 -0.60
N LEU A 264 -8.39 -10.97 -1.08
CA LEU A 264 -7.42 -9.89 -0.87
C LEU A 264 -8.21 -8.64 -0.46
N LYS A 265 -8.04 -8.18 0.78
CA LYS A 265 -8.85 -7.11 1.35
C LYS A 265 -7.98 -6.03 1.95
N HIS A 266 -8.50 -4.80 1.90
CA HIS A 266 -7.88 -3.65 2.55
C HIS A 266 -6.41 -3.50 2.10
N THR A 267 -5.51 -3.10 3.01
CA THR A 267 -4.10 -2.82 2.67
C THR A 267 -3.17 -4.00 3.00
N ASP A 268 -3.62 -4.93 3.84
CA ASP A 268 -2.76 -5.89 4.55
C ASP A 268 -3.36 -7.29 4.71
N GLU A 269 -4.63 -7.52 4.35
CA GLU A 269 -5.31 -8.80 4.58
C GLU A 269 -5.29 -9.70 3.33
N LEU A 270 -4.67 -10.87 3.45
CA LEU A 270 -4.55 -11.89 2.39
C LEU A 270 -5.03 -13.25 2.90
N HIS A 271 -5.95 -13.89 2.18
CA HIS A 271 -6.47 -15.20 2.53
C HIS A 271 -6.01 -16.23 1.50
N VAL A 272 -5.34 -17.28 1.97
CA VAL A 272 -4.77 -18.31 1.09
C VAL A 272 -5.09 -19.71 1.59
N THR A 273 -5.17 -20.65 0.66
CA THR A 273 -5.17 -22.09 0.97
C THR A 273 -3.74 -22.59 1.22
N GLY A 274 -3.61 -23.82 1.74
CA GLY A 274 -2.32 -24.50 1.87
C GLY A 274 -1.37 -23.92 2.92
N ASP A 275 -0.10 -24.34 2.85
CA ASP A 275 0.95 -23.91 3.77
C ASP A 275 1.65 -22.64 3.28
N TRP A 276 1.19 -21.50 3.79
CA TRP A 276 1.69 -20.18 3.42
C TRP A 276 3.14 -19.92 3.85
N ARG A 277 3.69 -20.67 4.81
CA ARG A 277 5.05 -20.49 5.33
C ARG A 277 6.12 -20.86 4.32
N GLN A 278 5.76 -21.64 3.29
CA GLN A 278 6.63 -21.94 2.17
C GLN A 278 6.88 -20.72 1.26
N VAL A 279 6.02 -19.70 1.37
CA VAL A 279 6.02 -18.50 0.50
C VAL A 279 6.44 -17.25 1.25
N PHE A 280 6.02 -17.12 2.51
CA PHE A 280 6.24 -15.94 3.33
C PHE A 280 6.91 -16.29 4.66
N THR A 281 7.79 -15.39 5.10
CA THR A 281 8.37 -15.44 6.43
C THR A 281 7.30 -15.11 7.47
N GLU A 282 7.12 -16.00 8.45
CA GLU A 282 6.28 -15.75 9.61
C GLU A 282 6.97 -14.81 10.59
N GLY A 283 6.22 -13.82 11.10
CA GLY A 283 6.68 -12.98 12.19
C GLY A 283 5.93 -11.67 12.32
N ARG A 284 6.57 -10.70 12.98
CA ARG A 284 6.01 -9.37 13.28
C ARG A 284 6.83 -8.23 12.69
N GLY A 285 7.97 -8.53 12.08
CA GLY A 285 8.85 -7.60 11.37
C GLY A 285 8.20 -7.00 10.13
N VAL A 286 8.87 -6.05 9.50
CA VAL A 286 8.32 -5.33 8.34
C VAL A 286 8.23 -6.28 7.15
N SER A 287 7.05 -6.31 6.50
CA SER A 287 6.73 -7.24 5.41
C SER A 287 6.64 -8.73 5.76
N GLU A 288 6.85 -9.11 7.03
CA GLU A 288 6.54 -10.46 7.53
C GLU A 288 5.03 -10.64 7.69
N MET A 289 4.58 -11.88 7.57
CA MET A 289 3.17 -12.24 7.65
C MET A 289 2.88 -12.91 8.99
N LYS A 290 1.66 -12.73 9.48
CA LYS A 290 1.15 -13.47 10.65
C LYS A 290 -0.29 -13.89 10.39
N THR A 291 -0.72 -14.95 11.06
CA THR A 291 -2.14 -15.30 11.11
C THR A 291 -2.93 -14.15 11.75
N LYS A 292 -4.02 -13.74 11.10
CA LYS A 292 -4.90 -12.69 11.59
C LYS A 292 -5.64 -13.17 12.83
N THR A 293 -5.55 -12.42 13.93
CA THR A 293 -6.27 -12.70 15.18
C THR A 293 -7.48 -11.78 15.30
N GLY A 294 -8.66 -12.31 15.64
CA GLY A 294 -9.87 -11.53 15.92
C GLY A 294 -11.13 -12.40 15.95
N ASP A 295 -12.28 -11.82 16.28
CA ASP A 295 -13.55 -12.56 16.48
C ASP A 295 -14.39 -12.72 15.20
N GLY A 296 -13.87 -12.24 14.06
CA GLY A 296 -14.57 -12.33 12.77
C GLY A 296 -14.63 -13.76 12.24
N LYS A 297 -15.70 -14.10 11.49
CA LYS A 297 -15.87 -15.43 10.88
C LYS A 297 -14.76 -15.82 9.86
N ALA A 298 -13.94 -14.86 9.44
CA ALA A 298 -12.81 -15.05 8.54
C ALA A 298 -11.51 -14.52 9.19
N SER A 299 -11.31 -14.81 10.47
CA SER A 299 -10.03 -14.65 11.17
C SER A 299 -9.38 -16.02 11.35
N GLY A 300 -8.07 -16.03 11.58
CA GLY A 300 -7.34 -17.26 11.86
C GLY A 300 -7.40 -18.25 10.70
N GLU A 301 -7.74 -19.49 11.05
CA GLU A 301 -8.00 -20.56 10.09
C GLU A 301 -9.49 -20.84 10.04
N TYR A 302 -10.04 -20.96 8.83
CA TYR A 302 -11.45 -21.24 8.63
C TYR A 302 -11.66 -22.12 7.39
N LEU A 303 -12.87 -22.69 7.28
CA LEU A 303 -13.24 -23.60 6.19
C LEU A 303 -14.15 -22.90 5.19
N VAL A 304 -13.86 -23.10 3.90
CA VAL A 304 -14.72 -22.74 2.78
C VAL A 304 -15.00 -23.98 1.94
N GLY A 305 -16.03 -23.92 1.10
CA GLY A 305 -16.22 -24.90 0.04
C GLY A 305 -15.95 -24.29 -1.33
N LYS A 306 -15.63 -25.15 -2.29
CA LYS A 306 -15.61 -24.75 -3.70
C LYS A 306 -17.05 -24.57 -4.22
N VAL A 307 -17.28 -23.52 -4.98
CA VAL A 307 -18.57 -23.20 -5.61
C VAL A 307 -18.34 -23.03 -7.09
N GLY A 308 -19.02 -23.84 -7.90
CA GLY A 308 -18.81 -23.87 -9.35
C GLY A 308 -17.64 -24.78 -9.72
N GLY A 309 -17.99 -25.98 -10.19
CA GLY A 309 -17.26 -26.67 -11.25
C GLY A 309 -18.03 -26.50 -12.55
#